data_AF-A0ABD1UPY5-F1
#
_entry.id   AF-A0ABD1UPY5-F1
#
_cell.length_a   1.000
_cell.length_b   1.000
_cell.length_c   1.000
_cell.angle_alpha   90.00
_cell.angle_beta   90.00
_cell.angle_gamma   90.00
#
_symmetry.space_group_name_H-M   'P 1'
#
loop_
_entity.id
_entity.type
_entity.pdbx_description
1 polymer ?
#
loop_
_entity_poly.entity_id
_entity_poly.type
_entity_poly.pdbx_seq_one_letter_code
_entity_poly.pdbx_strand_id
1 'polypeptide(L)'
;MGNVSFHGPLPTMCCVHEFRAVPTGNSIKFEGENGEHNGMEKERFFSYRFPEWMPVSEKLMSLGHIAWPIIITSLLMYSKSFISMLFLGHLGDVALSGGSLSIGFANITGYSVLKGLAMGMEPICYQAYGAKRWAILSQTYQKTLFLLLVATFPICILWLNLEPILLWIGQDENTTSVAWIYIKYSIPDLIAQAYFHPSRTFLRTQNINRPLTLSATLAMCLHFPINYFLVVYLDMGVKGVALASGWNTLNINLGLLFYLFLSKTSLKPWDGATANTFSKGWQPLLALAGQSVLSVCLEWWCYEILLLLCSLLSNPQTSVAAMGILIQTTSLLYVFPSSLSAGLSILVGHELGADKPGQARQTTIIGLTLAVLWGILAVLFAIAVRDVWGKLFTCEPEILGLTSIALPIIGFCELWNCPQTAACGILVGSARPKMGCQINFVSFYLIGLPVAVLLAFKFKMGFKGLWFGLAAAQISCTCMMVCTLVCTDWTQQASRAKELTQEIEGSKNDLEANLLS
;
A
#
# COMPACT_ATOMS: atom_id res chain seq x y z
N MET A 1 6.41 -53.13 34.94
CA MET A 1 5.76 -52.18 35.89
C MET A 1 5.60 -50.86 35.15
N GLY A 2 4.43 -50.35 34.76
CA GLY A 2 3.08 -50.88 34.65
C GLY A 2 2.40 -50.10 33.50
N ASN A 3 1.70 -50.84 32.64
CA ASN A 3 0.75 -50.31 31.66
C ASN A 3 -0.58 -50.01 32.37
N VAL A 4 -1.22 -48.88 32.05
CA VAL A 4 -2.69 -48.79 31.99
C VAL A 4 -3.08 -47.78 30.89
N SER A 5 -3.95 -48.24 30.00
CA SER A 5 -4.59 -47.57 28.86
C SER A 5 -6.09 -47.33 29.14
N PHE A 6 -6.74 -46.59 28.22
CA PHE A 6 -8.20 -46.38 28.00
C PHE A 6 -8.87 -45.24 28.81
N HIS A 7 -9.83 -44.42 28.33
CA HIS A 7 -10.80 -44.46 27.22
C HIS A 7 -11.16 -43.02 26.71
N GLY A 8 -11.63 -42.89 25.46
CA GLY A 8 -11.99 -41.64 24.72
C GLY A 8 -13.34 -40.97 25.11
N PRO A 9 -14.08 -40.26 24.21
CA PRO A 9 -14.08 -40.34 22.73
C PRO A 9 -13.99 -39.01 21.94
N LEU A 10 -13.67 -39.14 20.64
CA LEU A 10 -13.88 -38.14 19.59
C LEU A 10 -15.39 -37.96 19.29
N PRO A 11 -15.85 -36.75 18.90
CA PRO A 11 -17.11 -36.59 18.20
C PRO A 11 -16.89 -36.69 16.68
N THR A 12 -17.62 -37.64 16.12
CA THR A 12 -17.82 -38.00 14.71
C THR A 12 -18.42 -36.90 13.85
N MET A 13 -17.91 -36.79 12.61
CA MET A 13 -18.67 -36.35 11.44
C MET A 13 -19.96 -37.16 11.31
N CYS A 14 -21.13 -36.50 11.26
CA CYS A 14 -22.29 -36.91 10.47
C CYS A 14 -23.41 -35.88 10.64
N CYS A 15 -23.67 -35.08 9.61
CA CYS A 15 -25.02 -34.60 9.29
C CYS A 15 -25.05 -34.30 7.79
N VAL A 16 -25.25 -35.37 7.02
CA VAL A 16 -25.73 -35.31 5.66
C VAL A 16 -27.20 -34.89 5.75
N HIS A 17 -27.53 -33.66 5.36
CA HIS A 17 -28.90 -33.33 4.99
C HIS A 17 -29.01 -33.43 3.48
N GLU A 18 -29.70 -34.47 3.01
CA GLU A 18 -30.21 -34.56 1.66
C GLU A 18 -31.12 -33.37 1.37
N PHE A 19 -30.66 -32.43 0.55
CA PHE A 19 -31.52 -31.43 -0.06
C PHE A 19 -32.12 -32.01 -1.33
N ARG A 20 -33.39 -32.43 -1.28
CA ARG A 20 -34.20 -32.66 -2.47
C ARG A 20 -34.87 -31.35 -2.85
N ALA A 21 -34.31 -30.67 -3.86
CA ALA A 21 -34.91 -29.48 -4.45
C ALA A 21 -36.08 -29.86 -5.37
N VAL A 22 -37.23 -29.21 -5.20
CA VAL A 22 -38.27 -29.10 -6.22
C VAL A 22 -38.48 -27.61 -6.46
N PRO A 23 -38.38 -27.10 -7.71
CA PRO A 23 -38.50 -25.68 -7.98
C PRO A 23 -39.96 -25.29 -8.19
N THR A 24 -40.47 -24.38 -7.36
CA THR A 24 -41.64 -23.57 -7.70
C THR A 24 -41.41 -22.12 -7.27
N GLY A 25 -41.81 -21.19 -8.13
CA GLY A 25 -41.47 -19.77 -8.07
C GLY A 25 -41.90 -19.08 -6.78
N ASN A 26 -41.22 -17.96 -6.52
CA ASN A 26 -41.43 -16.96 -5.47
C ASN A 26 -42.71 -17.14 -4.63
N SER A 27 -42.50 -17.45 -3.34
CA SER A 27 -43.45 -17.56 -2.22
C SER A 27 -43.96 -18.98 -1.91
N ILE A 28 -43.76 -19.39 -0.65
CA ILE A 28 -44.39 -20.56 -0.04
C ILE A 28 -45.46 -20.02 0.92
N LYS A 29 -46.73 -20.29 0.63
CA LYS A 29 -47.84 -20.16 1.58
C LYS A 29 -48.15 -21.54 2.16
N PHE A 30 -48.33 -21.62 3.47
CA PHE A 30 -49.01 -22.74 4.10
C PHE A 30 -50.36 -22.23 4.63
N GLU A 31 -51.45 -22.75 4.10
CA GLU A 31 -52.79 -22.65 4.68
C GLU A 31 -53.10 -23.95 5.42
N GLY A 32 -53.60 -23.83 6.64
CA GLY A 32 -54.13 -24.91 7.46
C GLY A 32 -55.15 -24.33 8.46
N GLU A 33 -56.30 -25.00 8.54
CA GLU A 33 -57.61 -24.49 8.95
C GLU A 33 -57.86 -24.30 10.46
N ASN A 34 -58.74 -23.34 10.75
CA ASN A 34 -59.77 -23.26 11.81
C ASN A 34 -59.44 -23.55 13.29
N GLY A 35 -59.65 -22.53 14.13
CA GLY A 35 -59.98 -22.71 15.55
C GLY A 35 -59.54 -21.54 16.43
N GLU A 36 -60.46 -20.63 16.73
CA GLU A 36 -60.27 -19.46 17.60
C GLU A 36 -59.87 -19.84 19.04
N HIS A 37 -58.79 -19.26 19.56
CA HIS A 37 -58.81 -18.60 20.86
C HIS A 37 -57.58 -17.68 21.06
N ASN A 38 -57.89 -16.43 21.38
CA ASN A 38 -56.98 -15.30 21.60
C ASN A 38 -56.05 -15.47 22.81
N GLY A 39 -54.80 -15.02 22.65
CA GLY A 39 -54.05 -14.39 23.74
C GLY A 39 -52.55 -14.67 23.77
N MET A 40 -51.74 -13.70 23.31
CA MET A 40 -50.30 -13.53 23.58
C MET A 40 -49.35 -14.62 23.09
N GLU A 41 -48.84 -14.45 21.85
CA GLU A 41 -47.42 -14.52 21.47
C GLU A 41 -47.33 -14.49 19.94
N LYS A 42 -47.06 -13.31 19.35
CA LYS A 42 -46.76 -13.21 17.91
C LYS A 42 -45.28 -12.93 17.72
N GLU A 43 -44.55 -14.04 17.69
CA GLU A 43 -43.50 -14.37 16.72
C GLU A 43 -42.52 -13.25 16.34
N ARG A 44 -41.34 -13.28 16.98
CA ARG A 44 -40.10 -12.76 16.41
C ARG A 44 -39.74 -13.62 15.19
N PHE A 45 -40.27 -13.27 14.03
CA PHE A 45 -39.77 -13.75 12.75
C PHE A 45 -38.34 -13.23 12.57
N PHE A 46 -37.35 -14.09 12.78
CA PHE A 46 -35.99 -13.87 12.27
C PHE A 46 -36.05 -13.95 10.74
N SER A 47 -36.33 -12.81 10.09
CA SER A 47 -35.99 -12.66 8.69
C SER A 47 -34.46 -12.70 8.60
N TYR A 48 -33.90 -13.83 8.16
CA TYR A 48 -32.53 -13.84 7.65
C TYR A 48 -32.52 -12.94 6.40
N ARG A 49 -32.24 -11.66 6.61
CA ARG A 49 -32.07 -10.68 5.54
C ARG A 49 -30.79 -11.08 4.81
N PHE A 50 -30.92 -11.70 3.65
CA PHE A 50 -29.79 -11.85 2.74
C PHE A 50 -29.11 -10.48 2.59
N PRO A 51 -27.78 -10.37 2.70
CA PRO A 51 -27.11 -9.10 2.57
C PRO A 51 -27.49 -8.46 1.22
N GLU A 52 -28.04 -7.25 1.23
CA GLU A 52 -28.33 -6.48 0.01
C GLU A 52 -27.01 -6.20 -0.71
N TRP A 53 -26.69 -7.04 -1.69
CA TRP A 53 -25.59 -6.84 -2.60
C TRP A 53 -25.95 -5.69 -3.53
N MET A 54 -25.04 -4.74 -3.69
CA MET A 54 -25.21 -3.70 -4.70
C MET A 54 -25.06 -4.33 -6.10
N PRO A 55 -25.71 -3.77 -7.14
CA PRO A 55 -25.41 -4.16 -8.50
C PRO A 55 -23.90 -4.08 -8.79
N VAL A 56 -23.36 -5.10 -9.47
CA VAL A 56 -21.92 -5.16 -9.77
C VAL A 56 -21.46 -3.92 -10.54
N SER A 57 -22.28 -3.39 -11.44
CA SER A 57 -22.01 -2.16 -12.21
C SER A 57 -21.81 -0.93 -11.31
N GLU A 58 -22.68 -0.73 -10.32
CA GLU A 58 -22.55 0.36 -9.36
C GLU A 58 -21.28 0.22 -8.51
N LYS A 59 -20.98 -1.01 -8.11
CA LYS A 59 -19.76 -1.29 -7.35
C LYS A 59 -18.49 -1.03 -8.15
N LEU A 60 -18.47 -1.44 -9.42
CA LEU A 60 -17.37 -1.15 -10.35
C LEU A 60 -17.23 0.36 -10.58
N MET A 61 -18.33 1.09 -10.74
CA MET A 61 -18.31 2.55 -10.91
C MET A 61 -17.77 3.26 -9.67
N SER A 62 -18.19 2.85 -8.47
CA SER A 62 -17.67 3.37 -7.20
C SER A 62 -16.16 3.15 -7.07
N LEU A 63 -15.70 1.93 -7.37
CA LEU A 63 -14.28 1.60 -7.35
C LEU A 63 -13.50 2.38 -8.41
N GLY A 64 -14.04 2.53 -9.62
CA GLY A 64 -13.45 3.30 -10.70
C GLY A 64 -13.30 4.79 -10.37
N HIS A 65 -14.31 5.40 -9.73
CA HIS A 65 -14.26 6.79 -9.28
C HIS A 65 -13.16 7.06 -8.25
N ILE A 66 -12.77 6.05 -7.47
CA ILE A 66 -11.67 6.15 -6.49
C ILE A 66 -10.34 5.80 -7.16
N ALA A 67 -10.27 4.65 -7.85
CA ALA A 67 -9.02 4.13 -8.40
C ALA A 67 -8.46 4.98 -9.54
N TRP A 68 -9.30 5.52 -10.44
CA TRP A 68 -8.81 6.25 -11.61
C TRP A 68 -8.03 7.53 -11.26
N PRO A 69 -8.53 8.43 -10.40
CA PRO A 69 -7.73 9.57 -9.91
C PRO A 69 -6.45 9.13 -9.19
N ILE A 70 -6.49 8.01 -8.47
CA ILE A 70 -5.30 7.46 -7.78
C ILE A 70 -4.26 7.02 -8.81
N ILE A 71 -4.66 6.33 -9.88
CA ILE A 71 -3.76 5.94 -11.00
C ILE A 71 -3.09 7.18 -11.58
N ILE A 72 -3.86 8.20 -11.98
CA ILE A 72 -3.31 9.43 -12.58
C ILE A 72 -2.32 10.09 -11.61
N THR A 73 -2.70 10.24 -10.34
CA THR A 73 -1.83 10.86 -9.33
C THR A 73 -0.55 10.04 -9.13
N SER A 74 -0.64 8.71 -9.07
CA SER A 74 0.51 7.83 -8.91
C SER A 74 1.45 7.86 -10.12
N LEU A 75 0.91 7.95 -11.34
CA LEU A 75 1.71 8.14 -12.56
C LEU A 75 2.45 9.47 -12.55
N LEU A 76 1.79 10.57 -12.16
CA LEU A 76 2.43 11.89 -12.01
C LEU A 76 3.56 11.84 -10.96
N MET A 77 3.32 11.16 -9.83
CA MET A 77 4.35 10.99 -8.81
C MET A 77 5.52 10.14 -9.31
N TYR A 78 5.28 9.14 -10.16
CA TYR A 78 6.35 8.36 -10.80
C TYR A 78 7.17 9.21 -11.78
N SER A 79 6.53 10.09 -12.55
CA SER A 79 7.20 11.01 -13.47
C SER A 79 8.18 11.98 -12.78
N LYS A 80 7.95 12.34 -11.51
CA LYS A 80 8.89 13.13 -10.68
C LYS A 80 10.29 12.49 -10.66
N SER A 81 10.34 11.18 -10.34
CA SER A 81 11.60 10.45 -10.23
C SER A 81 12.28 10.30 -11.59
N PHE A 82 11.49 10.02 -12.64
CA PHE A 82 12.01 9.93 -14.01
C PHE A 82 12.69 11.22 -14.47
N ILE A 83 12.04 12.38 -14.30
CA ILE A 83 12.62 13.67 -14.69
C ILE A 83 13.89 13.96 -13.88
N SER A 84 13.88 13.68 -12.58
CA SER A 84 15.07 13.89 -11.73
C SER A 84 16.27 13.04 -12.17
N MET A 85 16.02 11.80 -12.59
CA MET A 85 17.05 10.91 -13.15
C MET A 85 17.59 11.40 -14.49
N LEU A 86 16.77 12.01 -15.36
CA LEU A 86 17.25 12.61 -16.61
C LEU A 86 18.27 13.73 -16.34
N PHE A 87 18.00 14.61 -15.37
CA PHE A 87 18.93 15.67 -15.01
C PHE A 87 20.21 15.12 -14.36
N LEU A 88 20.12 14.08 -13.51
CA LEU A 88 21.31 13.41 -12.98
C LEU A 88 22.16 12.76 -14.08
N GLY A 89 21.53 12.12 -15.05
CA GLY A 89 22.22 11.54 -16.21
C GLY A 89 22.92 12.60 -17.07
N HIS A 90 22.31 13.78 -17.23
CA HIS A 90 22.93 14.89 -17.95
C HIS A 90 24.18 15.45 -17.26
N LEU A 91 24.25 15.36 -15.93
CA LEU A 91 25.40 15.81 -15.14
C LEU A 91 26.60 14.83 -15.19
N GLY A 92 26.42 13.64 -15.79
CA GLY A 92 27.46 12.64 -15.99
C GLY A 92 27.39 11.45 -15.02
N ASP A 93 28.25 10.46 -15.26
CA ASP A 93 28.15 9.13 -14.63
C ASP A 93 28.28 9.15 -13.10
N VAL A 94 29.19 9.98 -12.56
CA VAL A 94 29.41 10.11 -11.11
C VAL A 94 28.20 10.75 -10.41
N ALA A 95 27.57 11.73 -11.07
CA ALA A 95 26.35 12.36 -10.57
C ALA A 95 25.18 11.37 -10.56
N LEU A 96 25.06 10.58 -11.62
CA LEU A 96 24.04 9.55 -11.76
C LEU A 96 24.22 8.42 -10.73
N SER A 97 25.43 7.89 -10.57
CA SER A 97 25.72 6.83 -9.60
C SER A 97 25.51 7.30 -8.16
N GLY A 98 26.09 8.44 -7.78
CA GLY A 98 25.96 8.99 -6.43
C GLY A 98 24.53 9.45 -6.11
N GLY A 99 23.85 10.08 -7.06
CA GLY A 99 22.44 10.44 -6.92
C GLY A 99 21.53 9.21 -6.77
N SER A 100 21.75 8.16 -7.57
CA SER A 100 21.00 6.90 -7.46
C SER A 100 21.24 6.20 -6.12
N LEU A 101 22.50 6.14 -5.67
CA LEU A 101 22.86 5.59 -4.36
C LEU A 101 22.17 6.34 -3.23
N SER A 102 22.15 7.69 -3.30
CA SER A 102 21.45 8.52 -2.33
C SER A 102 19.94 8.29 -2.33
N ILE A 103 19.31 8.20 -3.51
CA ILE A 103 17.88 7.92 -3.64
C ILE A 103 17.55 6.55 -3.02
N GLY A 104 18.35 5.53 -3.31
CA GLY A 104 18.20 4.19 -2.71
C GLY A 104 18.30 4.25 -1.18
N PHE A 105 19.31 4.92 -0.65
CA PHE A 105 19.45 5.11 0.80
C PHE A 105 18.26 5.86 1.41
N ALA A 106 17.78 6.91 0.76
CA ALA A 106 16.62 7.70 1.20
C ALA A 106 15.33 6.88 1.18
N ASN A 107 15.13 6.02 0.17
CA ASN A 107 14.01 5.09 0.09
C ASN A 107 14.02 4.09 1.24
N ILE A 108 15.18 3.48 1.53
CA ILE A 108 15.37 2.48 2.58
C ILE A 108 15.14 3.08 3.97
N THR A 109 15.72 4.25 4.24
CA THR A 109 15.84 4.79 5.61
C THR A 109 14.82 5.85 5.96
N GLY A 110 14.22 6.51 4.97
CA GLY A 110 13.32 7.65 5.19
C GLY A 110 11.95 7.51 4.53
N TYR A 111 11.89 7.47 3.20
CA TYR A 111 10.61 7.55 2.48
C TYR A 111 9.72 6.32 2.73
N SER A 112 10.28 5.11 2.78
CA SER A 112 9.51 3.90 3.13
C SER A 112 8.95 3.97 4.56
N VAL A 113 9.77 4.46 5.51
CA VAL A 113 9.38 4.62 6.92
C VAL A 113 8.24 5.62 7.07
N LEU A 114 8.35 6.82 6.48
CA LEU A 114 7.28 7.82 6.53
C LEU A 114 5.98 7.31 5.88
N LYS A 115 6.09 6.68 4.71
CA LYS A 115 4.93 6.08 4.02
C LYS A 115 4.27 5.03 4.90
N GLY A 116 5.05 4.12 5.49
CA GLY A 116 4.54 3.07 6.37
C GLY A 116 3.89 3.59 7.64
N LEU A 117 4.48 4.61 8.29
CA LEU A 117 3.90 5.25 9.47
C LEU A 117 2.55 5.90 9.11
N ALA A 118 2.48 6.58 7.98
CA ALA A 118 1.25 7.19 7.49
C ALA A 118 0.16 6.15 7.19
N MET A 119 0.53 5.02 6.58
CA MET A 119 -0.41 3.92 6.29
C MET A 119 -1.07 3.35 7.56
N GLY A 120 -0.51 3.55 8.75
CA GLY A 120 -1.14 3.18 10.01
C GLY A 120 -2.45 3.91 10.29
N MET A 121 -2.62 5.13 9.76
CA MET A 121 -3.84 5.92 9.96
C MET A 121 -5.01 5.46 9.10
N GLU A 122 -4.71 4.83 7.95
CA GLU A 122 -5.67 4.49 6.91
C GLU A 122 -6.87 3.68 7.43
N PRO A 123 -6.68 2.55 8.15
CA PRO A 123 -7.81 1.75 8.63
C PRO A 123 -8.72 2.53 9.58
N ILE A 124 -8.13 3.34 10.47
CA ILE A 124 -8.87 4.16 11.44
C ILE A 124 -9.68 5.21 10.70
N CYS A 125 -9.07 5.93 9.75
CA CYS A 125 -9.75 6.97 8.99
C CYS A 125 -10.88 6.41 8.13
N TYR A 126 -10.66 5.30 7.41
CA TYR A 126 -11.69 4.70 6.56
C TYR A 126 -12.89 4.22 7.39
N GLN A 127 -12.65 3.50 8.49
CA GLN A 127 -13.73 3.00 9.34
C GLN A 127 -14.43 4.13 10.10
N ALA A 128 -13.71 5.14 10.57
CA ALA A 128 -14.30 6.33 11.20
C ALA A 128 -15.18 7.11 10.21
N TYR A 129 -14.76 7.24 8.94
CA TYR A 129 -15.56 7.87 7.90
C TYR A 129 -16.84 7.08 7.60
N GLY A 130 -16.73 5.76 7.47
CA GLY A 130 -17.89 4.87 7.31
C GLY A 130 -18.88 4.95 8.46
N ALA A 131 -18.38 5.04 9.69
CA ALA A 131 -19.16 5.20 10.92
C ALA A 131 -19.68 6.63 11.15
N LYS A 132 -19.35 7.58 10.27
CA LYS A 132 -19.66 9.01 10.41
C LYS A 132 -19.09 9.68 11.67
N ARG A 133 -17.95 9.20 12.16
CA ARG A 133 -17.23 9.73 13.33
C ARG A 133 -16.11 10.66 12.93
N TRP A 134 -16.48 11.88 12.57
CA TRP A 134 -15.58 12.87 11.99
C TRP A 134 -14.46 13.32 12.93
N ALA A 135 -14.75 13.42 14.23
CA ALA A 135 -13.76 13.83 15.23
C ALA A 135 -12.56 12.87 15.29
N ILE A 136 -12.83 11.57 15.23
CA ILE A 136 -11.79 10.53 15.22
C ILE A 136 -10.91 10.65 13.97
N LEU A 137 -11.54 10.89 12.82
CA LEU A 137 -10.85 11.05 11.55
C LEU A 137 -9.87 12.24 11.61
N SER A 138 -10.35 13.42 12.03
CA SER A 138 -9.52 14.63 12.15
C SER A 138 -8.40 14.46 13.20
N GLN A 139 -8.70 13.85 14.35
CA GLN A 139 -7.69 13.61 15.38
C GLN A 139 -6.61 12.62 14.93
N THR A 140 -7.00 11.56 14.21
CA THR A 140 -6.05 10.58 13.66
C THR A 140 -5.13 11.24 12.64
N TYR A 141 -5.66 12.14 11.81
CA TYR A 141 -4.84 12.96 10.91
C TYR A 141 -3.80 13.79 11.67
N GLN A 142 -4.21 14.53 12.69
CA GLN A 142 -3.30 15.39 13.46
C GLN A 142 -2.21 14.59 14.18
N LYS A 143 -2.58 13.46 14.79
CA LYS A 143 -1.63 12.56 15.47
C LYS A 143 -0.63 11.97 14.47
N THR A 144 -1.10 11.55 13.30
CA THR A 144 -0.23 11.03 12.25
C THR A 144 0.70 12.11 11.71
N LEU A 145 0.21 13.34 11.49
CA LEU A 145 1.05 14.46 11.07
C LEU A 145 2.15 14.74 12.10
N PHE A 146 1.80 14.81 13.39
CA PHE A 146 2.78 14.97 14.46
C PHE A 146 3.79 13.82 14.50
N LEU A 147 3.31 12.57 14.43
CA LEU A 147 4.15 11.37 14.42
C LEU A 147 5.17 11.41 13.29
N LEU A 148 4.74 11.78 12.07
CA LEU A 148 5.61 11.86 10.90
C LEU A 148 6.63 12.99 11.05
N LEU A 149 6.23 14.16 11.55
CA LEU A 149 7.16 15.27 11.84
C LEU A 149 8.19 14.89 12.92
N VAL A 150 7.80 14.14 13.94
CA VAL A 150 8.74 13.62 14.95
C VAL A 150 9.69 12.59 14.33
N ALA A 151 9.18 11.72 13.46
CA ALA A 151 9.99 10.71 12.78
C ALA A 151 11.02 11.29 11.81
N THR A 152 10.79 12.48 11.23
CA THR A 152 11.80 13.10 10.35
C THR A 152 13.07 13.50 11.11
N PHE A 153 13.01 13.84 12.39
CA PHE A 153 14.21 14.24 13.17
C PHE A 153 15.31 13.16 13.20
N PRO A 154 15.07 11.92 13.65
CA PRO A 154 16.10 10.87 13.62
C PRO A 154 16.53 10.51 12.19
N ILE A 155 15.62 10.57 11.21
CA ILE A 155 15.96 10.32 9.80
C ILE A 155 16.91 11.40 9.27
N CYS A 156 16.68 12.68 9.58
CA CYS A 156 17.57 13.78 9.22
C CYS A 156 18.96 13.60 9.84
N ILE A 157 19.04 13.20 11.12
CA ILE A 157 20.32 12.92 11.78
C ILE A 157 21.07 11.80 11.04
N LEU A 158 20.38 10.72 10.68
CA LEU A 158 20.95 9.63 9.90
C LEU A 158 21.45 10.10 8.53
N TRP A 159 20.65 10.89 7.79
CA TRP A 159 20.99 11.39 6.46
C TRP A 159 22.20 12.33 6.47
N LEU A 160 22.32 13.18 7.50
CA LEU A 160 23.48 14.06 7.66
C LEU A 160 24.78 13.29 7.92
N ASN A 161 24.68 12.06 8.42
CA ASN A 161 25.80 11.14 8.65
C ASN A 161 25.97 10.09 7.53
N LEU A 162 25.39 10.29 6.34
CA LEU A 162 25.49 9.33 5.23
C LEU A 162 26.93 9.04 4.81
N GLU A 163 27.76 10.08 4.66
CA GLU A 163 29.14 9.96 4.15
C GLU A 163 30.00 8.96 4.96
N PRO A 164 30.16 9.10 6.29
CA PRO A 164 30.93 8.13 7.07
C PRO A 164 30.33 6.73 7.05
N ILE A 165 29.00 6.59 6.92
CA ILE A 165 28.34 5.28 6.81
C ILE A 165 28.71 4.59 5.50
N LEU A 166 28.66 5.30 4.37
CA LEU A 166 28.96 4.73 3.06
C LEU A 166 30.45 4.42 2.90
N LEU A 167 31.34 5.27 3.41
CA LEU A 167 32.78 4.99 3.45
C LEU A 167 33.08 3.75 4.31
N TRP A 168 32.39 3.58 5.44
CA TRP A 168 32.53 2.39 6.28
C TRP A 168 32.07 1.10 5.59
N ILE A 169 31.05 1.18 4.72
CA ILE A 169 30.57 0.07 3.89
C ILE A 169 31.55 -0.22 2.72
N GLY A 170 32.54 0.65 2.48
CA GLY A 170 33.54 0.50 1.44
C GLY A 170 33.15 1.08 0.07
N GLN A 171 32.22 2.04 0.04
CA GLN A 171 31.92 2.80 -1.19
C GLN A 171 33.07 3.75 -1.54
N ASP A 172 33.19 4.09 -2.82
CA ASP A 172 34.21 5.03 -3.29
C ASP A 172 33.92 6.46 -2.77
N GLU A 173 34.98 7.24 -2.55
CA GLU A 173 34.88 8.59 -1.95
C GLU A 173 34.10 9.57 -2.83
N ASN A 174 34.25 9.50 -4.16
CA ASN A 174 33.64 10.45 -5.09
C ASN A 174 32.10 10.27 -5.17
N THR A 175 31.66 9.04 -5.41
CA THR A 175 30.25 8.63 -5.41
C THR A 175 29.62 8.89 -4.04
N THR A 176 30.35 8.61 -2.95
CA THR A 176 29.88 8.87 -1.59
C THR A 176 29.67 10.36 -1.32
N SER A 177 30.61 11.22 -1.73
CA SER A 177 30.50 12.66 -1.56
C SER A 177 29.29 13.23 -2.32
N VAL A 178 29.08 12.78 -3.56
CA VAL A 178 27.90 13.14 -4.36
C VAL A 178 26.61 12.67 -3.69
N ALA A 179 26.58 11.43 -3.20
CA ALA A 179 25.41 10.88 -2.52
C ALA A 179 25.06 11.67 -1.25
N TRP A 180 26.08 12.09 -0.48
CA TRP A 180 25.89 12.89 0.72
C TRP A 180 25.35 14.28 0.41
N ILE A 181 25.88 14.94 -0.64
CA ILE A 181 25.34 16.23 -1.10
C ILE A 181 23.87 16.06 -1.51
N TYR A 182 23.53 15.05 -2.31
CA TYR A 182 22.15 14.83 -2.73
C TYR A 182 21.20 14.63 -1.54
N ILE A 183 21.57 13.75 -0.58
CA ILE A 183 20.67 13.43 0.54
C ILE A 183 20.48 14.60 1.49
N LYS A 184 21.55 15.37 1.74
CA LYS A 184 21.50 16.57 2.59
C LYS A 184 20.52 17.60 2.03
N TYR A 185 20.54 17.81 0.71
CA TYR A 185 19.62 18.73 0.04
C TYR A 185 18.23 18.13 -0.21
N SER A 186 18.02 16.84 0.09
CA SER A 186 16.71 16.18 0.07
C SER A 186 15.92 16.32 1.38
N ILE A 187 16.52 16.84 2.46
CA ILE A 187 15.86 17.06 3.76
C ILE A 187 14.54 17.87 3.63
N PRO A 188 14.46 18.96 2.83
CA PRO A 188 13.19 19.66 2.62
C PRO A 188 12.10 18.77 2.00
N ASP A 189 12.47 17.84 1.09
CA ASP A 189 11.52 16.88 0.53
C ASP A 189 11.00 15.93 1.61
N LEU A 190 11.88 15.43 2.48
CA LEU A 190 11.50 14.56 3.60
C LEU A 190 10.44 15.23 4.51
N ILE A 191 10.65 16.48 4.88
CA ILE A 191 9.69 17.25 5.70
C ILE A 191 8.39 17.49 4.93
N ALA A 192 8.47 17.82 3.65
CA ALA A 192 7.29 17.99 2.81
C ALA A 192 6.48 16.69 2.67
N GLN A 193 7.14 15.54 2.59
CA GLN A 193 6.48 14.22 2.55
C GLN A 193 5.76 13.91 3.86
N ALA A 194 6.34 14.31 5.01
CA ALA A 194 5.72 14.15 6.33
C ALA A 194 4.34 14.85 6.40
N TYR A 195 4.18 15.99 5.73
CA TYR A 195 2.89 16.68 5.61
C TYR A 195 1.99 16.08 4.51
N PHE A 196 2.60 15.70 3.38
CA PHE A 196 1.88 15.20 2.20
C PHE A 196 1.10 13.92 2.49
N HIS A 197 1.74 12.93 3.14
CA HIS A 197 1.14 11.61 3.32
C HIS A 197 -0.18 11.64 4.12
N PRO A 198 -0.25 12.26 5.32
CA PRO A 198 -1.51 12.34 6.05
C PRO A 198 -2.57 13.14 5.28
N SER A 199 -2.17 14.21 4.59
CA SER A 199 -3.10 15.10 3.87
C SER A 199 -3.75 14.40 2.68
N ARG A 200 -2.95 13.62 1.95
CA ARG A 200 -3.41 12.72 0.89
C ARG A 200 -4.43 11.72 1.42
N THR A 201 -4.14 11.05 2.53
CA THR A 201 -5.04 10.04 3.13
C THR A 201 -6.33 10.67 3.65
N PHE A 202 -6.24 11.82 4.33
CA PHE A 202 -7.40 12.54 4.86
C PHE A 202 -8.41 12.92 3.77
N LEU A 203 -7.93 13.44 2.64
CA LEU A 203 -8.79 13.80 1.50
C LEU A 203 -9.35 12.55 0.78
N ARG A 204 -8.51 11.54 0.57
CA ARG A 204 -8.91 10.27 -0.10
C ARG A 204 -9.98 9.51 0.65
N THR A 205 -9.87 9.46 1.97
CA THR A 205 -10.89 8.85 2.86
C THR A 205 -12.26 9.46 2.61
N GLN A 206 -12.33 10.75 2.28
CA GLN A 206 -13.59 11.45 2.01
C GLN A 206 -14.05 11.33 0.55
N ASN A 207 -13.38 10.51 -0.26
CA ASN A 207 -13.52 10.44 -1.73
C ASN A 207 -13.19 11.76 -2.45
N ILE A 208 -12.39 12.63 -1.84
CA ILE A 208 -11.98 13.92 -2.40
C ILE A 208 -10.61 13.76 -3.07
N ASN A 209 -10.61 13.31 -4.33
CA ASN A 209 -9.38 13.04 -5.07
C ASN A 209 -8.94 14.16 -6.01
N ARG A 210 -9.89 14.94 -6.55
CA ARG A 210 -9.62 15.98 -7.57
C ARG A 210 -8.55 17.01 -7.16
N PRO A 211 -8.55 17.56 -5.93
CA PRO A 211 -7.56 18.57 -5.54
C PRO A 211 -6.14 18.03 -5.52
N LEU A 212 -5.98 16.78 -5.08
CA LEU A 212 -4.70 16.09 -5.09
C LEU A 212 -4.19 15.89 -6.51
N THR A 213 -5.04 15.38 -7.41
CA THR A 213 -4.65 15.19 -8.82
C THR A 213 -4.31 16.51 -9.49
N LEU A 214 -5.10 17.57 -9.30
CA LEU A 214 -4.83 18.89 -9.86
C LEU A 214 -3.51 19.47 -9.34
N SER A 215 -3.29 19.41 -8.02
CA SER A 215 -2.05 19.91 -7.40
C SER A 215 -0.82 19.12 -7.87
N ALA A 216 -0.95 17.80 -8.01
CA ALA A 216 0.10 16.94 -8.57
C ALA A 216 0.40 17.26 -10.03
N THR A 217 -0.63 17.51 -10.86
CA THR A 217 -0.44 17.91 -12.26
C THR A 217 0.29 19.24 -12.35
N LEU A 218 -0.14 20.25 -11.59
CA LEU A 218 0.49 21.58 -11.59
C LEU A 218 1.94 21.50 -11.10
N ALA A 219 2.19 20.79 -9.99
CA ALA A 219 3.53 20.58 -9.48
C ALA A 219 4.43 19.88 -10.52
N MET A 220 3.89 18.89 -11.24
CA MET A 220 4.63 18.18 -12.28
C MET A 220 4.96 19.07 -13.48
N CYS A 221 4.02 19.91 -13.92
CA CYS A 221 4.27 20.90 -14.97
C CYS A 221 5.37 21.89 -14.58
N LEU A 222 5.46 22.24 -13.29
CA LEU A 222 6.51 23.13 -12.76
C LEU A 222 7.84 22.40 -12.52
N HIS A 223 7.84 21.09 -12.27
CA HIS A 223 9.04 20.34 -11.88
C HIS A 223 10.15 20.39 -12.93
N PHE A 224 9.82 20.24 -14.22
CA PHE A 224 10.83 20.31 -15.29
C PHE A 224 11.46 21.71 -15.39
N PRO A 225 10.68 22.81 -15.47
CA PRO A 225 11.22 24.17 -15.39
C PRO A 225 12.06 24.43 -14.13
N ILE A 226 11.62 23.93 -12.97
CA ILE A 226 12.36 24.10 -11.71
C ILE A 226 13.69 23.34 -11.76
N ASN A 227 13.70 22.09 -12.27
CA ASN A 227 14.96 21.35 -12.46
C ASN A 227 15.89 22.11 -13.42
N TYR A 228 15.38 22.55 -14.57
CA TYR A 228 16.19 23.30 -15.53
C TYR A 228 16.77 24.57 -14.90
N PHE A 229 15.94 25.34 -14.18
CA PHE A 229 16.37 26.57 -13.53
C PHE A 229 17.43 26.31 -12.45
N LEU A 230 17.21 25.35 -11.55
CA LEU A 230 18.15 25.06 -10.47
C LEU A 230 19.44 24.40 -10.98
N VAL A 231 19.33 23.42 -11.87
CA VAL A 231 20.46 22.61 -12.33
C VAL A 231 21.27 23.32 -13.40
N VAL A 232 20.62 23.88 -14.41
CA VAL A 232 21.29 24.45 -15.60
C VAL A 232 21.53 25.95 -15.43
N TYR A 233 20.51 26.73 -15.07
CA TYR A 233 20.63 28.19 -15.02
C TYR A 233 21.41 28.68 -13.78
N LEU A 234 21.13 28.11 -12.61
CA LEU A 234 21.86 28.42 -11.37
C LEU A 234 23.10 27.56 -11.14
N ASP A 235 23.41 26.64 -12.07
CA ASP A 235 24.55 25.71 -12.01
C ASP A 235 24.67 25.00 -10.66
N MET A 236 23.55 24.56 -10.10
CA MET A 236 23.55 23.91 -8.80
C MET A 236 23.94 22.43 -8.88
N GLY A 237 24.03 21.83 -10.07
CA GLY A 237 24.34 20.41 -10.23
C GLY A 237 23.43 19.50 -9.41
N VAL A 238 24.01 18.52 -8.70
CA VAL A 238 23.29 17.46 -7.97
C VAL A 238 22.40 18.00 -6.84
N LYS A 239 22.82 19.03 -6.11
CA LYS A 239 21.97 19.70 -5.09
C LYS A 239 20.73 20.35 -5.72
N GLY A 240 20.82 20.82 -6.96
CA GLY A 240 19.69 21.39 -7.71
C GLY A 240 18.59 20.36 -7.97
N VAL A 241 18.97 19.12 -8.34
CA VAL A 241 18.02 18.02 -8.56
C VAL A 241 17.30 17.64 -7.26
N ALA A 242 18.04 17.52 -6.15
CA ALA A 242 17.48 17.22 -4.84
C ALA A 242 16.47 18.30 -4.39
N LEU A 243 16.84 19.58 -4.53
CA LEU A 243 15.95 20.71 -4.19
C LEU A 243 14.71 20.78 -5.09
N ALA A 244 14.85 20.51 -6.39
CA ALA A 244 13.71 20.46 -7.30
C ALA A 244 12.68 19.41 -6.86
N SER A 245 13.15 18.26 -6.38
CA SER A 245 12.29 17.23 -5.79
C SER A 245 11.53 17.72 -4.57
N GLY A 246 12.19 18.45 -3.67
CA GLY A 246 11.54 19.10 -2.52
C GLY A 246 10.48 20.12 -2.95
N TRP A 247 10.80 20.98 -3.92
CA TRP A 247 9.86 21.95 -4.48
C TRP A 247 8.62 21.30 -5.08
N ASN A 248 8.76 20.19 -5.79
CA ASN A 248 7.62 19.48 -6.33
C ASN A 248 6.65 19.03 -5.22
N THR A 249 7.14 18.41 -4.15
CA THR A 249 6.28 17.96 -3.04
C THR A 249 5.69 19.15 -2.29
N LEU A 250 6.46 20.22 -2.08
CA LEU A 250 5.97 21.47 -1.49
C LEU A 250 4.85 22.10 -2.32
N ASN A 251 4.98 22.17 -3.65
CA ASN A 251 3.95 22.70 -4.53
C ASN A 251 2.65 21.89 -4.43
N ILE A 252 2.74 20.55 -4.31
CA ILE A 252 1.56 19.72 -4.07
C ILE A 252 0.91 20.09 -2.74
N ASN A 253 1.69 20.21 -1.67
CA ASN A 253 1.18 20.55 -0.35
C ASN A 253 0.53 21.94 -0.30
N LEU A 254 1.13 22.93 -0.98
CA LEU A 254 0.56 24.26 -1.11
C LEU A 254 -0.78 24.23 -1.85
N GLY A 255 -0.89 23.47 -2.95
CA GLY A 255 -2.15 23.27 -3.65
C GLY A 255 -3.22 22.60 -2.80
N LEU A 256 -2.85 21.59 -2.01
CA LEU A 256 -3.77 20.94 -1.06
C LEU A 256 -4.23 21.88 0.06
N LEU A 257 -3.31 22.67 0.63
CA LEU A 257 -3.61 23.68 1.64
C LEU A 257 -4.55 24.75 1.08
N PHE A 258 -4.26 25.27 -0.10
CA PHE A 258 -5.11 26.25 -0.80
C PHE A 258 -6.53 25.71 -1.00
N TYR A 259 -6.66 24.47 -1.46
CA TYR A 259 -7.95 23.80 -1.56
C TYR A 259 -8.65 23.70 -0.19
N LEU A 260 -7.93 23.25 0.85
CA LEU A 260 -8.50 23.09 2.19
C LEU A 260 -8.94 24.42 2.81
N PHE A 261 -8.29 25.55 2.53
CA PHE A 261 -8.71 26.86 3.03
C PHE A 261 -9.88 27.46 2.26
N LEU A 262 -9.92 27.32 0.93
CA LEU A 262 -10.93 27.97 0.09
C LEU A 262 -12.17 27.14 -0.20
N SER A 263 -12.05 25.81 -0.17
CA SER A 263 -13.17 24.93 -0.46
C SER A 263 -14.21 24.99 0.66
N LYS A 264 -15.50 24.89 0.29
CA LYS A 264 -16.62 24.72 1.24
C LYS A 264 -16.81 23.27 1.72
N THR A 265 -15.78 22.43 1.62
CA THR A 265 -15.82 21.05 2.13
C THR A 265 -16.24 21.05 3.60
N SER A 266 -17.18 20.16 3.95
CA SER A 266 -17.81 20.11 5.28
C SER A 266 -16.87 19.65 6.40
N LEU A 267 -15.86 18.83 6.09
CA LEU A 267 -14.92 18.31 7.08
C LEU A 267 -13.51 18.87 6.85
N LYS A 268 -13.01 19.62 7.81
CA LYS A 268 -11.63 20.11 7.84
C LYS A 268 -10.77 19.32 8.83
N PRO A 269 -9.45 19.23 8.60
CA PRO A 269 -8.56 18.52 9.51
C PRO A 269 -8.45 19.14 10.91
N TRP A 270 -8.84 20.41 11.05
CA TRP A 270 -8.86 21.14 12.33
C TRP A 270 -10.23 21.12 13.02
N ASP A 271 -11.28 20.60 12.38
CA ASP A 271 -12.61 20.54 12.98
C ASP A 271 -12.66 19.45 14.06
N GLY A 272 -13.13 19.82 15.27
CA GLY A 272 -13.18 18.92 16.43
C GLY A 272 -11.83 18.75 17.15
N ALA A 273 -10.83 19.56 16.82
CA ALA A 273 -9.52 19.55 17.47
C ALA A 273 -9.57 20.26 18.83
N THR A 274 -9.35 19.52 19.91
CA THR A 274 -9.16 20.05 21.26
C THR A 274 -7.86 19.50 21.83
N ALA A 275 -7.08 20.34 22.52
CA ALA A 275 -5.78 19.96 23.11
C ALA A 275 -5.90 18.72 24.02
N ASN A 276 -7.02 18.59 24.73
CA ASN A 276 -7.31 17.45 25.62
C ASN A 276 -7.52 16.11 24.90
N THR A 277 -7.85 16.11 23.61
CA THR A 277 -8.12 14.88 22.84
C THR A 277 -6.91 14.41 22.02
N PHE A 278 -5.87 15.23 21.94
CA PHE A 278 -4.62 14.87 21.28
C PHE A 278 -3.80 13.83 22.07
N SER A 279 -3.87 13.82 23.40
CA SER A 279 -3.10 12.92 24.28
C SER A 279 -3.64 11.48 24.34
N LYS A 280 -4.87 11.22 23.87
CA LYS A 280 -5.53 9.91 23.96
C LYS A 280 -5.49 9.14 22.63
N GLY A 281 -5.73 7.83 22.64
CA GLY A 281 -5.91 7.04 21.41
C GLY A 281 -4.64 6.86 20.55
N TRP A 282 -3.45 6.98 21.12
CA TRP A 282 -2.17 6.71 20.44
C TRP A 282 -1.90 5.23 20.23
N GLN A 283 -2.33 4.37 21.16
CA GLN A 283 -2.01 2.94 21.12
C GLN A 283 -2.52 2.25 19.84
N PRO A 284 -3.79 2.38 19.40
CA PRO A 284 -4.24 1.76 18.16
C PRO A 284 -3.49 2.30 16.94
N LEU A 285 -3.23 3.62 16.88
CA LEU A 285 -2.50 4.26 15.79
C LEU A 285 -1.05 3.73 15.71
N LEU A 286 -0.32 3.71 16.82
CA LEU A 286 1.07 3.25 16.87
C LEU A 286 1.18 1.74 16.57
N ALA A 287 0.22 0.94 17.06
CA ALA A 287 0.18 -0.49 16.75
C ALA A 287 -0.02 -0.74 15.24
N LEU A 288 -0.97 -0.03 14.61
CA LEU A 288 -1.20 -0.14 13.16
C LEU A 288 -0.02 0.43 12.36
N ALA A 289 0.51 1.59 12.76
CA ALA A 289 1.67 2.22 12.11
C ALA A 289 2.91 1.34 12.16
N GLY A 290 3.24 0.73 13.30
CA GLY A 290 4.39 -0.17 13.43
C GLY A 290 4.31 -1.37 12.48
N GLN A 291 3.11 -1.96 12.34
CA GLN A 291 2.89 -3.09 11.42
C GLN A 291 2.93 -2.64 9.94
N SER A 292 2.38 -1.47 9.63
CA SER A 292 2.41 -0.90 8.29
C SER A 292 3.83 -0.52 7.85
N VAL A 293 4.65 0.07 8.74
CA VAL A 293 6.07 0.34 8.48
C VAL A 293 6.80 -0.95 8.16
N LEU A 294 6.68 -1.96 9.01
CA LEU A 294 7.36 -3.22 8.80
C LEU A 294 6.95 -3.84 7.47
N SER A 295 5.66 -3.84 7.14
CA SER A 295 5.16 -4.37 5.87
C SER A 295 5.74 -3.62 4.66
N VAL A 296 5.75 -2.29 4.67
CA VAL A 296 6.26 -1.48 3.54
C VAL A 296 7.77 -1.65 3.39
N CYS A 297 8.52 -1.60 4.50
CA CYS A 297 9.97 -1.76 4.48
C CYS A 297 10.38 -3.15 4.00
N LEU A 298 9.74 -4.22 4.48
CA LEU A 298 10.03 -5.59 4.04
C LEU A 298 9.82 -5.78 2.53
N GLU A 299 8.76 -5.19 1.97
CA GLU A 299 8.50 -5.26 0.54
C GLU A 299 9.59 -4.52 -0.27
N TRP A 300 9.93 -3.29 0.13
CA TRP A 300 10.89 -2.46 -0.60
C TRP A 300 12.32 -2.99 -0.48
N TRP A 301 12.73 -3.41 0.72
CA TRP A 301 14.07 -3.95 0.96
C TRP A 301 14.31 -5.27 0.24
N CYS A 302 13.26 -6.07 -0.01
CA CYS A 302 13.40 -7.30 -0.79
C CYS A 302 13.91 -7.01 -2.22
N TYR A 303 13.46 -5.94 -2.86
CA TYR A 303 13.94 -5.55 -4.20
C TYR A 303 15.41 -5.10 -4.17
N GLU A 304 15.81 -4.36 -3.14
CA GLU A 304 17.20 -3.95 -2.92
C GLU A 304 18.11 -5.16 -2.69
N ILE A 305 17.66 -6.16 -1.92
CA ILE A 305 18.39 -7.41 -1.73
C ILE A 305 18.54 -8.17 -3.06
N LEU A 306 17.48 -8.25 -3.87
CA LEU A 306 17.58 -8.88 -5.20
C LEU A 306 18.56 -8.15 -6.12
N LEU A 307 18.58 -6.82 -6.08
CA LEU A 307 19.56 -6.00 -6.81
C LEU A 307 21.00 -6.28 -6.34
N LEU A 308 21.21 -6.38 -5.02
CA LEU A 308 22.50 -6.78 -4.45
C LEU A 308 22.90 -8.19 -4.89
N LEU A 309 21.97 -9.15 -4.93
CA LEU A 309 22.26 -10.51 -5.42
C LEU A 309 22.64 -10.53 -6.90
N CYS A 310 22.09 -9.64 -7.73
CA CYS A 310 22.51 -9.47 -9.12
C CYS A 310 23.99 -9.07 -9.24
N SER A 311 24.51 -8.28 -8.28
CA SER A 311 25.93 -7.88 -8.26
C SER A 311 26.89 -9.04 -7.98
N LEU A 312 26.39 -10.16 -7.44
CA LEU A 312 27.16 -11.36 -7.13
C LEU A 312 27.12 -12.41 -8.26
N LEU A 313 26.37 -12.16 -9.34
CA LEU A 313 26.31 -13.06 -10.49
C LEU A 313 27.58 -12.94 -11.35
N SER A 314 27.80 -13.92 -12.23
CA SER A 314 29.02 -13.99 -13.07
C SER A 314 29.24 -12.76 -13.97
N ASN A 315 28.18 -12.04 -14.36
CA ASN A 315 28.26 -10.77 -15.07
C ASN A 315 27.50 -9.69 -14.28
N PRO A 316 28.14 -9.05 -13.28
CA PRO A 316 27.49 -8.11 -12.37
C PRO A 316 26.94 -6.88 -13.09
N GLN A 317 27.73 -6.27 -13.97
CA GLN A 317 27.38 -5.00 -14.63
C GLN A 317 26.12 -5.17 -15.49
N THR A 318 26.11 -6.19 -16.36
CA THR A 318 24.96 -6.47 -17.22
C THR A 318 23.73 -6.88 -16.41
N SER A 319 23.90 -7.70 -15.36
CA SER A 319 22.78 -8.18 -14.53
C SER A 319 22.17 -7.05 -13.69
N VAL A 320 22.98 -6.18 -13.09
CA VAL A 320 22.52 -5.04 -12.29
C VAL A 320 21.82 -4.02 -13.19
N ALA A 321 22.37 -3.71 -14.36
CA ALA A 321 21.73 -2.79 -15.30
C ALA A 321 20.39 -3.33 -15.82
N ALA A 322 20.33 -4.62 -16.19
CA ALA A 322 19.08 -5.27 -16.57
C ALA A 322 18.06 -5.28 -15.42
N MET A 323 18.50 -5.58 -14.19
CA MET A 323 17.66 -5.53 -13.00
C MET A 323 17.08 -4.13 -12.79
N GLY A 324 17.87 -3.08 -12.96
CA GLY A 324 17.42 -1.69 -12.87
C GLY A 324 16.30 -1.37 -13.87
N ILE A 325 16.46 -1.74 -15.14
CA ILE A 325 15.41 -1.56 -16.17
C ILE A 325 14.13 -2.30 -15.78
N LEU A 326 14.27 -3.53 -15.28
CA LEU A 326 13.14 -4.37 -14.89
C LEU A 326 12.43 -3.86 -13.63
N ILE A 327 13.16 -3.38 -12.62
CA ILE A 327 12.59 -2.74 -11.41
C ILE A 327 11.79 -1.50 -11.80
N GLN A 328 12.30 -0.67 -12.73
CA GLN A 328 11.54 0.48 -13.25
C GLN A 328 10.27 0.04 -13.99
N THR A 329 10.36 -1.05 -14.74
CA THR A 329 9.21 -1.63 -15.46
C THR A 329 8.16 -2.16 -14.48
N THR A 330 8.57 -2.93 -13.48
CA THR A 330 7.71 -3.42 -12.39
C THR A 330 7.09 -2.26 -11.61
N SER A 331 7.84 -1.20 -11.32
CA SER A 331 7.33 -0.01 -10.63
C SER A 331 6.22 0.68 -11.42
N LEU A 332 6.35 0.76 -12.75
CA LEU A 332 5.30 1.29 -13.63
C LEU A 332 4.06 0.37 -13.63
N LEU A 333 4.25 -0.93 -13.78
CA LEU A 333 3.14 -1.91 -13.77
C LEU A 333 2.42 -1.92 -12.41
N TYR A 334 3.15 -1.73 -11.31
CA TYR A 334 2.62 -1.71 -9.94
C TYR A 334 1.69 -0.52 -9.64
N VAL A 335 1.72 0.54 -10.45
CA VAL A 335 0.81 1.70 -10.28
C VAL A 335 -0.66 1.29 -10.34
N PHE A 336 -1.01 0.35 -11.23
CA PHE A 336 -2.38 -0.12 -11.40
C PHE A 336 -2.89 -0.95 -10.19
N PRO A 337 -2.23 -2.05 -9.78
CA PRO A 337 -2.67 -2.83 -8.63
C PRO A 337 -2.60 -2.06 -7.32
N SER A 338 -1.59 -1.19 -7.12
CA SER A 338 -1.54 -0.34 -5.92
C SER A 338 -2.70 0.66 -5.84
N SER A 339 -3.13 1.20 -6.99
CA SER A 339 -4.28 2.10 -7.05
C SER A 339 -5.61 1.37 -6.81
N LEU A 340 -5.75 0.16 -7.35
CA LEU A 340 -6.88 -0.73 -7.06
C LEU A 340 -6.92 -1.09 -5.57
N SER A 341 -5.78 -1.47 -4.99
CA SER A 341 -5.62 -1.79 -3.57
C SER A 341 -6.03 -0.64 -2.66
N ALA A 342 -5.59 0.58 -2.96
CA ALA A 342 -6.02 1.78 -2.22
C ALA A 342 -7.55 1.98 -2.30
N GLY A 343 -8.15 1.83 -3.49
CA GLY A 343 -9.59 1.93 -3.66
C GLY A 343 -10.38 0.85 -2.89
N LEU A 344 -9.89 -0.39 -2.90
CA LEU A 344 -10.48 -1.48 -2.13
C LEU A 344 -10.36 -1.26 -0.62
N SER A 345 -9.20 -0.78 -0.14
CA SER A 345 -8.99 -0.47 1.27
C SER A 345 -9.96 0.60 1.77
N ILE A 346 -10.18 1.66 0.98
CA ILE A 346 -11.13 2.73 1.28
C ILE A 346 -12.55 2.16 1.36
N LEU A 347 -13.01 1.44 0.33
CA LEU A 347 -14.39 0.94 0.26
C LEU A 347 -14.69 -0.10 1.35
N VAL A 348 -13.80 -1.07 1.56
CA VAL A 348 -13.97 -2.08 2.61
C VAL A 348 -13.96 -1.42 3.98
N GLY A 349 -13.07 -0.45 4.23
CA GLY A 349 -13.05 0.30 5.49
C GLY A 349 -14.34 1.09 5.70
N HIS A 350 -14.86 1.76 4.68
CA HIS A 350 -16.13 2.49 4.75
C HIS A 350 -17.32 1.56 5.05
N GLU A 351 -17.38 0.41 4.38
CA GLU A 351 -18.48 -0.55 4.53
C GLU A 351 -18.46 -1.22 5.91
N LEU A 352 -17.28 -1.59 6.41
CA LEU A 352 -17.13 -2.12 7.76
C LEU A 352 -17.45 -1.07 8.83
N GLY A 353 -16.99 0.16 8.64
CA GLY A 353 -17.33 1.27 9.53
C GLY A 353 -18.83 1.61 9.53
N ALA A 354 -19.50 1.42 8.40
CA ALA A 354 -20.94 1.63 8.25
C ALA A 354 -21.81 0.42 8.69
N ASP A 355 -21.19 -0.61 9.29
CA ASP A 355 -21.84 -1.86 9.72
C ASP A 355 -22.52 -2.62 8.57
N LYS A 356 -21.84 -2.70 7.41
CA LYS A 356 -22.32 -3.38 6.19
C LYS A 356 -21.37 -4.51 5.78
N PRO A 357 -21.27 -5.60 6.56
CA PRO A 357 -20.34 -6.70 6.30
C PRO A 357 -20.59 -7.42 4.96
N GLY A 358 -21.85 -7.49 4.51
CA GLY A 358 -22.21 -8.06 3.22
C GLY A 358 -21.64 -7.29 2.03
N GLN A 359 -21.63 -5.95 2.11
CA GLN A 359 -21.04 -5.10 1.08
C GLN A 359 -19.52 -5.20 1.09
N ALA A 360 -18.88 -5.23 2.27
CA ALA A 360 -17.44 -5.47 2.42
C ALA A 360 -16.97 -6.78 1.78
N ARG A 361 -17.74 -7.86 1.97
CA ARG A 361 -17.50 -9.16 1.32
C ARG A 361 -17.64 -9.05 -0.20
N GLN A 362 -18.69 -8.38 -0.69
CA GLN A 362 -18.91 -8.20 -2.12
C GLN A 362 -17.77 -7.41 -2.78
N THR A 363 -17.34 -6.31 -2.15
CA THR A 363 -16.19 -5.48 -2.57
C THR A 363 -14.92 -6.31 -2.70
N THR A 364 -14.69 -7.20 -1.73
CA THR A 364 -13.53 -8.09 -1.72
C THR A 364 -13.55 -9.04 -2.92
N ILE A 365 -14.68 -9.69 -3.21
CA ILE A 365 -14.81 -10.64 -4.33
C ILE A 365 -14.61 -9.92 -5.69
N ILE A 366 -15.26 -8.78 -5.88
CA ILE A 366 -15.15 -8.00 -7.12
C ILE A 366 -13.72 -7.47 -7.29
N GLY A 367 -13.12 -6.96 -6.20
CA GLY A 367 -11.76 -6.45 -6.19
C GLY A 367 -10.72 -7.49 -6.56
N LEU A 368 -10.80 -8.69 -5.97
CA LEU A 368 -9.87 -9.79 -6.29
C LEU A 368 -10.04 -10.27 -7.73
N THR A 369 -11.28 -10.35 -8.22
CA THR A 369 -11.55 -10.69 -9.64
C THR A 369 -10.90 -9.69 -10.59
N LEU A 370 -11.07 -8.39 -10.33
CA LEU A 370 -10.42 -7.34 -11.12
C LEU A 370 -8.90 -7.40 -11.05
N ALA A 371 -8.34 -7.73 -9.89
CA ALA A 371 -6.90 -7.85 -9.70
C ALA A 371 -6.30 -9.00 -10.55
N VAL A 372 -6.99 -10.14 -10.62
CA VAL A 372 -6.59 -11.25 -11.52
C VAL A 372 -6.65 -10.83 -12.98
N LEU A 373 -7.72 -10.15 -13.40
CA LEU A 373 -7.85 -9.64 -14.77
C LEU A 373 -6.70 -8.67 -15.13
N TRP A 374 -6.35 -7.77 -14.21
CA TRP A 374 -5.18 -6.90 -14.38
C TRP A 374 -3.87 -7.66 -14.46
N GLY A 375 -3.69 -8.69 -13.64
CA GLY A 375 -2.53 -9.58 -13.70
C GLY A 375 -2.39 -10.26 -15.07
N ILE A 376 -3.49 -10.75 -15.65
CA ILE A 376 -3.51 -11.34 -17.00
C ILE A 376 -3.12 -10.30 -18.05
N LEU A 377 -3.65 -9.08 -17.96
CA LEU A 377 -3.28 -7.99 -18.87
C LEU A 377 -1.79 -7.63 -18.75
N ALA A 378 -1.23 -7.63 -17.54
CA ALA A 378 0.20 -7.39 -17.31
C ALA A 378 1.08 -8.47 -17.94
N VAL A 379 0.69 -9.75 -17.85
CA VAL A 379 1.36 -10.86 -18.56
C VAL A 379 1.37 -10.62 -20.07
N LEU A 380 0.21 -10.34 -20.66
CA LEU A 380 0.06 -10.12 -22.09
C LEU A 380 0.91 -8.93 -22.57
N PHE A 381 0.87 -7.83 -21.82
CA PHE A 381 1.69 -6.66 -22.07
C PHE A 381 3.18 -7.01 -22.03
N ALA A 382 3.66 -7.65 -20.97
CA ALA A 382 5.07 -7.98 -20.79
C ALA A 382 5.61 -8.91 -21.88
N ILE A 383 4.80 -9.87 -22.35
CA ILE A 383 5.14 -10.73 -23.49
C ILE A 383 5.21 -9.92 -24.78
N ALA A 384 4.22 -9.05 -25.03
CA ALA A 384 4.13 -8.27 -26.26
C ALA A 384 5.31 -7.28 -26.43
N VAL A 385 5.78 -6.68 -25.35
CA VAL A 385 6.84 -5.65 -25.40
C VAL A 385 8.25 -6.19 -25.23
N ARG A 386 8.43 -7.50 -24.98
CA ARG A 386 9.71 -8.09 -24.53
C ARG A 386 10.92 -7.72 -25.39
N ASP A 387 10.76 -7.61 -26.71
CA ASP A 387 11.84 -7.41 -27.67
C ASP A 387 12.09 -5.93 -28.03
N VAL A 388 11.23 -5.02 -27.55
CA VAL A 388 11.30 -3.58 -27.85
C VAL A 388 11.54 -2.76 -26.59
N TRP A 389 11.01 -3.18 -25.44
CA TRP A 389 11.01 -2.39 -24.21
C TRP A 389 12.41 -1.99 -23.74
N GLY A 390 13.36 -2.94 -23.73
CA GLY A 390 14.74 -2.67 -23.31
C GLY A 390 15.44 -1.59 -24.14
N LYS A 391 15.05 -1.44 -25.43
CA LYS A 391 15.65 -0.47 -26.36
C LYS A 391 15.34 0.98 -26.01
N LEU A 392 14.34 1.22 -25.15
CA LEU A 392 14.03 2.55 -24.63
C LEU A 392 15.08 3.02 -23.60
N PHE A 393 15.87 2.10 -23.03
CA PHE A 393 16.80 2.38 -21.95
C PHE A 393 18.26 2.21 -22.36
N THR A 394 18.57 1.27 -23.26
CA THR A 394 19.95 0.96 -23.65
C THR A 394 20.05 0.37 -25.05
N CYS A 395 21.24 0.52 -25.66
CA CYS A 395 21.61 -0.13 -26.91
C CYS A 395 22.50 -1.36 -26.71
N GLU A 396 22.89 -1.67 -25.47
CA GLU A 396 23.82 -2.77 -25.17
C GLU A 396 23.15 -4.15 -25.36
N PRO A 397 23.65 -5.00 -26.29
CA PRO A 397 22.96 -6.22 -26.69
C PRO A 397 22.84 -7.24 -25.56
N GLU A 398 23.82 -7.33 -24.66
CA GLU A 398 23.76 -8.25 -23.51
C GLU A 398 22.63 -7.88 -22.53
N ILE A 399 22.47 -6.58 -22.24
CA ILE A 399 21.43 -6.07 -21.34
C ILE A 399 20.05 -6.28 -21.98
N LEU A 400 19.94 -6.01 -23.29
CA LEU A 400 18.72 -6.25 -24.05
C LEU A 400 18.32 -7.73 -24.04
N GLY A 401 19.29 -8.65 -24.21
CA GLY A 401 19.06 -10.09 -24.15
C GLY A 401 18.52 -10.55 -22.79
N LEU A 402 19.14 -10.11 -21.68
CA LEU A 402 18.64 -10.43 -20.34
C LEU A 402 17.24 -9.85 -20.08
N THR A 403 17.01 -8.61 -20.51
CA THR A 403 15.73 -7.92 -20.33
C THR A 403 14.60 -8.63 -21.09
N SER A 404 14.81 -8.99 -22.36
CA SER A 404 13.81 -9.70 -23.18
C SER A 404 13.44 -11.06 -22.59
N ILE A 405 14.42 -11.78 -22.02
CA ILE A 405 14.14 -13.09 -21.40
C ILE A 405 13.40 -12.93 -20.06
N ALA A 406 13.71 -11.91 -19.28
CA ALA A 406 13.11 -11.72 -17.96
C ALA A 406 11.71 -11.09 -18.00
N LEU A 407 11.39 -10.27 -19.02
CA LEU A 407 10.09 -9.59 -19.11
C LEU A 407 8.88 -10.54 -19.03
N PRO A 408 8.82 -11.66 -19.77
CA PRO A 408 7.73 -12.63 -19.60
C PRO A 408 7.65 -13.24 -18.19
N ILE A 409 8.79 -13.43 -17.52
CA ILE A 409 8.85 -13.92 -16.13
C ILE A 409 8.27 -12.87 -15.19
N ILE A 410 8.54 -11.58 -15.43
CA ILE A 410 7.92 -10.47 -14.68
C ILE A 410 6.42 -10.42 -14.93
N GLY A 411 5.97 -10.59 -16.17
CA GLY A 411 4.55 -10.71 -16.46
C GLY A 411 3.90 -11.79 -15.59
N PHE A 412 4.53 -12.97 -15.50
CA PHE A 412 4.07 -14.04 -14.62
C PHE A 412 4.14 -13.70 -13.13
N CYS A 413 5.14 -12.94 -12.68
CA CYS A 413 5.20 -12.38 -11.32
C CYS A 413 4.00 -11.47 -11.06
N GLU A 414 3.71 -10.53 -11.98
CA GLU A 414 2.61 -9.58 -11.85
C GLU A 414 1.22 -10.22 -11.82
N LEU A 415 1.05 -11.39 -12.45
CA LEU A 415 -0.18 -12.19 -12.37
C LEU A 415 -0.58 -12.48 -10.92
N TRP A 416 0.40 -12.74 -10.05
CA TRP A 416 0.20 -13.05 -8.64
C TRP A 416 0.33 -11.79 -7.78
N ASN A 417 1.23 -10.88 -8.14
CA ASN A 417 1.41 -9.61 -7.44
C ASN A 417 0.11 -8.77 -7.39
N CYS A 418 -0.67 -8.77 -8.48
CA CYS A 418 -1.89 -7.97 -8.54
C CYS A 418 -2.95 -8.42 -7.50
N PRO A 419 -3.36 -9.71 -7.46
CA PRO A 419 -4.22 -10.23 -6.39
C PRO A 419 -3.62 -10.07 -4.98
N GLN A 420 -2.32 -10.31 -4.79
CA GLN A 420 -1.63 -10.08 -3.52
C GLN A 420 -1.81 -8.64 -3.03
N THR A 421 -1.53 -7.67 -3.90
CA THR A 421 -1.59 -6.25 -3.58
C THR A 421 -3.02 -5.82 -3.27
N ALA A 422 -4.00 -6.31 -4.03
CA ALA A 422 -5.42 -6.08 -3.76
C ALA A 422 -5.85 -6.67 -2.41
N ALA A 423 -5.44 -7.90 -2.10
CA ALA A 423 -5.73 -8.54 -0.83
C ALA A 423 -5.10 -7.80 0.36
N CYS A 424 -3.87 -7.29 0.20
CA CYS A 424 -3.22 -6.44 1.19
C CYS A 424 -4.06 -5.19 1.49
N GLY A 425 -4.56 -4.50 0.46
CA GLY A 425 -5.46 -3.35 0.63
C GLY A 425 -6.73 -3.69 1.39
N ILE A 426 -7.34 -4.85 1.12
CA ILE A 426 -8.53 -5.33 1.84
C ILE A 426 -8.21 -5.64 3.33
N LEU A 427 -7.03 -6.21 3.61
CA LEU A 427 -6.58 -6.43 4.99
C LEU A 427 -6.35 -5.10 5.73
N VAL A 428 -5.76 -4.11 5.07
CA VAL A 428 -5.61 -2.76 5.61
C VAL A 428 -6.98 -2.13 5.88
N GLY A 429 -7.90 -2.15 4.92
CA GLY A 429 -9.27 -1.64 5.10
C GLY A 429 -10.05 -2.33 6.23
N SER A 430 -9.77 -3.60 6.49
CA SER A 430 -10.33 -4.36 7.62
C SER A 430 -9.54 -4.23 8.94
N ALA A 431 -8.62 -3.26 9.04
CA ALA A 431 -7.78 -3.00 10.21
C ALA A 431 -6.92 -4.20 10.67
N ARG A 432 -6.42 -4.99 9.71
CA ARG A 432 -5.55 -6.16 9.94
C ARG A 432 -4.18 -6.06 9.23
N PRO A 433 -3.44 -4.93 9.26
CA PRO A 433 -2.13 -4.84 8.62
C PRO A 433 -1.11 -5.82 9.21
N LYS A 434 -1.24 -6.20 10.49
CA LYS A 434 -0.39 -7.23 11.13
C LYS A 434 -0.38 -8.56 10.37
N MET A 435 -1.57 -9.04 9.96
CA MET A 435 -1.69 -10.30 9.22
C MET A 435 -1.01 -10.20 7.86
N GLY A 436 -1.23 -9.09 7.15
CA GLY A 436 -0.57 -8.82 5.87
C GLY A 436 0.96 -8.80 6.01
N CYS A 437 1.47 -8.10 7.02
CA CYS A 437 2.90 -8.02 7.32
C CYS A 437 3.52 -9.40 7.60
N GLN A 438 2.86 -10.23 8.41
CA GLN A 438 3.34 -11.58 8.74
C GLN A 438 3.40 -12.48 7.51
N ILE A 439 2.35 -12.44 6.68
CA ILE A 439 2.30 -13.20 5.43
C ILE A 439 3.41 -12.72 4.48
N ASN A 440 3.56 -11.40 4.29
CA ASN A 440 4.61 -10.83 3.45
C ASN A 440 6.02 -11.26 3.92
N PHE A 441 6.29 -11.21 5.22
CA PHE A 441 7.57 -11.66 5.78
C PHE A 441 7.86 -13.12 5.45
N VAL A 442 6.92 -14.02 5.71
CA VAL A 442 7.07 -15.45 5.41
C VAL A 442 7.31 -15.67 3.92
N SER A 443 6.50 -15.05 3.07
CA SER A 443 6.57 -15.24 1.62
C SER A 443 7.84 -14.71 1.00
N PHE A 444 8.24 -13.48 1.29
CA PHE A 444 9.41 -12.88 0.64
C PHE A 444 10.72 -13.36 1.25
N TYR A 445 10.81 -13.49 2.57
CA TYR A 445 12.08 -13.77 3.26
C TYR A 445 12.30 -15.25 3.57
N LEU A 446 11.26 -16.01 3.92
CA LEU A 446 11.41 -17.43 4.28
C LEU A 446 11.21 -18.38 3.10
N ILE A 447 10.52 -17.93 2.04
CA ILE A 447 10.27 -18.74 0.84
C ILE A 447 10.99 -18.14 -0.37
N GLY A 448 10.66 -16.91 -0.73
CA GLY A 448 11.14 -16.25 -1.95
C GLY A 448 12.65 -16.13 -2.04
N LEU A 449 13.26 -15.53 -1.02
CA LEU A 449 14.70 -15.28 -1.00
C LEU A 449 15.54 -16.57 -0.99
N PRO A 450 15.23 -17.60 -0.18
CA PRO A 450 15.89 -18.90 -0.28
C PRO A 450 15.75 -19.54 -1.66
N VAL A 451 14.55 -19.50 -2.26
CA VAL A 451 14.33 -20.04 -3.62
C VAL A 451 15.16 -19.25 -4.64
N ALA A 452 15.19 -17.92 -4.55
CA ALA A 452 16.00 -17.06 -5.42
C ALA A 452 17.48 -17.44 -5.36
N VAL A 453 18.05 -17.55 -4.16
CA VAL A 453 19.46 -17.90 -3.94
C VAL A 453 19.77 -19.32 -4.44
N LEU A 454 18.91 -20.29 -4.13
CA LEU A 454 19.10 -21.68 -4.59
C LEU A 454 19.06 -21.77 -6.12
N LEU A 455 18.06 -21.18 -6.77
CA LEU A 455 17.94 -21.22 -8.23
C LEU A 455 19.07 -20.47 -8.92
N ALA A 456 19.42 -19.28 -8.43
CA ALA A 456 20.45 -18.44 -9.04
C ALA A 456 21.84 -19.06 -8.93
N PHE A 457 22.25 -19.46 -7.73
CA PHE A 457 23.64 -19.85 -7.44
C PHE A 457 23.86 -21.37 -7.44
N LYS A 458 22.98 -22.15 -6.80
CA LYS A 458 23.16 -23.61 -6.68
C LYS A 458 22.77 -24.34 -7.96
N PHE A 459 21.61 -24.01 -8.53
CA PHE A 459 21.15 -24.58 -9.79
C PHE A 459 21.67 -23.83 -11.03
N LYS A 460 22.50 -22.79 -10.83
CA LYS A 460 23.16 -22.03 -11.90
C LYS A 460 22.20 -21.45 -12.94
N MET A 461 20.97 -21.11 -12.54
CA MET A 461 20.01 -20.40 -13.42
C MET A 461 20.30 -18.90 -13.52
N GLY A 462 21.26 -18.40 -12.71
CA GLY A 462 21.72 -17.01 -12.73
C GLY A 462 20.57 -16.01 -12.56
N PHE A 463 20.53 -15.01 -13.44
CA PHE A 463 19.55 -13.93 -13.42
C PHE A 463 18.08 -14.40 -13.41
N LYS A 464 17.76 -15.44 -14.19
CA LYS A 464 16.38 -15.97 -14.24
C LYS A 464 15.97 -16.60 -12.90
N GLY A 465 16.93 -17.23 -12.22
CA GLY A 465 16.70 -17.86 -10.91
C GLY A 465 16.22 -16.86 -9.85
N LEU A 466 16.76 -15.62 -9.88
CA LEU A 466 16.33 -14.55 -8.98
C LEU A 466 14.86 -14.18 -9.20
N TRP A 467 14.43 -14.02 -10.46
CA TRP A 467 13.05 -13.71 -10.81
C TRP A 467 12.08 -14.86 -10.49
N PHE A 468 12.49 -16.12 -10.66
CA PHE A 468 11.68 -17.25 -10.22
C PHE A 468 11.52 -17.31 -8.70
N GLY A 469 12.53 -16.87 -7.93
CA GLY A 469 12.38 -16.70 -6.49
C GLY A 469 11.36 -15.62 -6.12
N LEU A 470 11.34 -14.50 -6.84
CA LEU A 470 10.30 -13.47 -6.68
C LEU A 470 8.90 -14.01 -7.01
N ALA A 471 8.77 -14.79 -8.10
CA ALA A 471 7.51 -15.43 -8.45
C ALA A 471 7.03 -16.38 -7.33
N ALA A 472 7.93 -17.19 -6.76
CA ALA A 472 7.62 -18.08 -5.65
C ALA A 472 7.13 -17.31 -4.40
N ALA A 473 7.77 -16.17 -4.11
CA ALA A 473 7.33 -15.26 -3.04
C ALA A 473 5.87 -14.82 -3.27
N GLN A 474 5.57 -14.28 -4.44
CA GLN A 474 4.26 -13.69 -4.75
C GLN A 474 3.15 -14.74 -4.83
N ILE A 475 3.43 -15.93 -5.38
CA ILE A 475 2.48 -17.06 -5.40
C ILE A 475 2.12 -17.45 -3.97
N SER A 476 3.13 -17.72 -3.13
CA SER A 476 2.89 -18.11 -1.74
C SER A 476 2.11 -17.03 -0.96
N CYS A 477 2.45 -15.76 -1.19
CA CYS A 477 1.81 -14.62 -0.52
C CYS A 477 0.34 -14.50 -0.93
N THR A 478 0.07 -14.59 -2.23
CA THR A 478 -1.29 -14.55 -2.78
C THR A 478 -2.14 -15.67 -2.20
N CYS A 479 -1.63 -16.90 -2.19
CA CYS A 479 -2.35 -18.06 -1.64
C CYS A 479 -2.72 -17.84 -0.17
N MET A 480 -1.76 -17.41 0.67
CA MET A 480 -2.01 -17.17 2.10
C MET A 480 -2.96 -16.00 2.34
N MET A 481 -2.82 -14.89 1.61
CA MET A 481 -3.71 -13.73 1.71
C MET A 481 -5.13 -14.05 1.27
N VAL A 482 -5.32 -14.71 0.12
CA VAL A 482 -6.64 -15.10 -0.38
C VAL A 482 -7.29 -16.10 0.57
N CYS A 483 -6.54 -17.09 1.07
CA CYS A 483 -7.04 -18.01 2.10
C CYS A 483 -7.54 -17.26 3.35
N THR A 484 -6.76 -16.29 3.84
CA THR A 484 -7.15 -15.45 4.98
C THR A 484 -8.43 -14.67 4.71
N LEU A 485 -8.61 -14.14 3.50
CA LEU A 485 -9.81 -13.39 3.13
C LEU A 485 -11.04 -14.29 2.96
N VAL A 486 -10.88 -15.49 2.40
CA VAL A 486 -11.97 -16.47 2.27
C VAL A 486 -12.44 -16.96 3.64
N CYS A 487 -11.51 -17.16 4.58
CA CYS A 487 -11.80 -17.56 5.95
C CYS A 487 -12.25 -16.40 6.86
N THR A 488 -12.35 -15.17 6.36
CA THR A 488 -12.72 -14.01 7.18
C THR A 488 -14.21 -14.01 7.50
N ASP A 489 -14.56 -13.97 8.79
CA ASP A 489 -15.90 -13.59 9.23
C ASP A 489 -16.05 -12.06 9.16
N TRP A 490 -16.80 -11.62 8.16
CA TRP A 490 -17.07 -10.20 7.89
C TRP A 490 -17.93 -9.55 8.98
N THR A 491 -18.81 -10.30 9.63
CA THR A 491 -19.66 -9.79 10.73
C THR A 491 -18.79 -9.47 11.94
N GLN A 492 -17.85 -10.36 12.26
CA GLN A 492 -16.86 -10.12 13.31
C GLN A 492 -15.99 -8.89 12.99
N GLN A 493 -15.58 -8.70 11.73
CA GLN A 493 -14.79 -7.52 11.36
C GLN A 493 -15.59 -6.22 11.46
N ALA A 494 -16.90 -6.23 11.19
CA ALA A 494 -17.76 -5.06 11.40
C ALA A 494 -17.86 -4.71 12.89
N SER A 495 -17.99 -5.71 13.77
CA SER A 495 -17.95 -5.49 15.24
C SER A 495 -16.63 -4.85 15.69
N ARG A 496 -15.49 -5.38 15.20
CA ARG A 496 -14.16 -4.81 15.52
C ARG A 496 -13.98 -3.39 14.99
N ALA A 497 -14.56 -3.07 13.84
CA ALA A 497 -14.54 -1.70 13.31
C ALA A 497 -15.31 -0.73 14.21
N LYS A 498 -16.41 -1.19 14.81
CA LYS A 498 -17.17 -0.42 15.80
C LYS A 498 -16.34 -0.19 17.08
N GLU A 499 -15.65 -1.21 17.59
CA GLU A 499 -14.76 -1.09 18.76
C GLU A 499 -13.60 -0.13 18.49
N LEU A 500 -12.89 -0.27 17.36
CA LEU A 500 -11.76 0.57 16.98
C LEU A 500 -12.16 2.06 16.93
N THR A 501 -13.38 2.32 16.47
CA THR A 501 -13.92 3.67 16.44
C THR A 501 -14.52 4.09 17.79
N GLN A 502 -14.91 3.18 18.69
CA GLN A 502 -15.54 3.50 19.99
C GLN A 502 -14.52 3.74 21.09
N GLU A 503 -13.41 2.99 21.15
CA GLU A 503 -12.34 3.21 22.15
C GLU A 503 -11.80 4.64 22.11
N ILE A 504 -11.82 5.26 20.93
CA ILE A 504 -11.37 6.64 20.73
C ILE A 504 -12.43 7.64 21.26
N GLU A 505 -13.72 7.29 21.21
CA GLU A 505 -14.84 8.10 21.71
C GLU A 505 -15.12 7.90 23.22
N GLY A 506 -15.03 6.68 23.75
CA GLY A 506 -15.34 6.37 25.16
C GLY A 506 -14.50 7.17 26.15
N SER A 507 -13.24 7.45 25.79
CA SER A 507 -12.39 8.30 26.63
C SER A 507 -12.81 9.78 26.69
N LYS A 508 -13.78 10.20 25.85
CA LYS A 508 -14.43 11.53 25.92
C LYS A 508 -15.51 11.57 27.00
N ASN A 509 -16.40 10.56 27.02
CA ASN A 509 -17.55 10.52 27.94
C ASN A 509 -17.12 10.29 29.39
N ASP A 510 -16.09 9.46 29.61
CA ASP A 510 -15.56 9.22 30.97
C ASP A 510 -14.95 10.49 31.56
N LEU A 511 -14.48 11.43 30.74
CA LEU A 511 -13.91 12.69 31.22
C LEU A 511 -14.99 13.75 31.46
N GLU A 512 -16.02 13.82 30.62
CA GLU A 512 -17.18 14.69 30.88
C GLU A 512 -17.92 14.26 32.15
N ALA A 513 -18.02 12.96 32.42
CA ALA A 513 -18.55 12.43 33.67
C ALA A 513 -17.67 12.77 34.89
N ASN A 514 -16.34 12.72 34.75
CA ASN A 514 -15.38 13.04 35.82
C ASN A 514 -15.17 14.55 36.05
N LEU A 515 -15.63 15.42 35.14
CA LEU A 515 -15.60 16.89 35.30
C LEU A 515 -16.94 17.45 35.80
N LEU A 516 -18.01 16.65 35.71
CA LEU A 516 -19.35 16.95 36.22
C LEU A 516 -19.66 16.24 37.55
N SER A 517 -18.71 15.47 38.09
CA SER A 517 -18.69 14.96 39.47
C SER A 517 -17.63 15.69 40.29
#